data_AF-A0A7C0Y6S4-F1
#
_entry.id   AF-A0A7C0Y6S4-F1
#
_cell.length_a   1.000
_cell.length_b   1.000
_cell.length_c   1.000
_cell.angle_alpha   90.00
_cell.angle_beta   90.00
_cell.angle_gamma   90.00
#
_symmetry.space_group_name_H-M   'P 1'
#
loop_
_entity.id
_entity.type
_entity.pdbx_description
1 polymer ?
#
loop_
_entity_poly.entity_id
_entity_poly.type
_entity_poly.pdbx_seq_one_letter_code
_entity_poly.pdbx_strand_id
1 'polypeptide(L)'
;MPVLIYFQLLVIWAQAEIALRQHVLFSMQFEPSFNVRLEQGILYLKNVSKNSAYNVFIGRILNSSGKPLPPDKWKKEIHTKRVIANLAPNQEVALCTFKHPESIIKEKFSIETLYSNQLGELRTFLIQILDPLFLSIIPEKRKNPGFLLTLFEDIYLCLKFLKYKK
;
A
#
# COMPACT_ATOMS: atom_id res chain seq x y z
N MET A 1 -23.61 -37.83 -17.65
CA MET A 1 -23.79 -36.41 -18.00
C MET A 1 -23.53 -35.42 -16.85
N PRO A 2 -24.12 -35.53 -15.65
CA PRO A 2 -23.96 -34.48 -14.63
C PRO A 2 -22.50 -34.27 -14.18
N VAL A 3 -21.73 -35.35 -14.05
CA VAL A 3 -20.30 -35.30 -13.69
C VAL A 3 -19.45 -34.46 -14.66
N LEU A 4 -19.74 -34.52 -15.96
CA LEU A 4 -19.04 -33.72 -16.98
C LEU A 4 -19.33 -32.23 -16.84
N ILE A 5 -20.57 -31.87 -16.51
CA ILE A 5 -20.99 -30.47 -16.29
C ILE A 5 -20.28 -29.90 -15.06
N TYR A 6 -20.20 -30.67 -13.96
CA TYR A 6 -19.44 -30.26 -12.77
C TYR A 6 -17.97 -30.02 -13.06
N PHE A 7 -17.34 -30.90 -13.86
CA PHE A 7 -15.94 -30.75 -14.23
C PHE A 7 -15.72 -29.51 -15.11
N GLN A 8 -16.62 -29.24 -16.06
CA GLN A 8 -16.57 -28.03 -16.89
C GLN A 8 -16.69 -26.75 -16.05
N LEU A 9 -17.59 -26.73 -15.06
CA LEU A 9 -17.73 -25.59 -14.15
C LEU A 9 -16.47 -25.36 -13.30
N LEU A 10 -15.84 -26.44 -12.82
CA LEU A 10 -14.56 -26.35 -12.11
C LEU A 10 -13.44 -25.77 -12.99
N VAL A 11 -13.36 -26.20 -14.25
CA VAL A 11 -12.38 -25.68 -15.21
C VAL A 11 -12.62 -24.18 -15.48
N ILE A 12 -13.88 -23.78 -15.70
CA ILE A 12 -14.23 -22.38 -15.92
C ILE A 12 -13.88 -21.53 -14.69
N TRP A 13 -14.16 -22.02 -13.48
CA TRP A 13 -13.78 -21.33 -12.24
C TRP A 13 -12.25 -21.17 -12.17
N ALA A 14 -11.50 -22.24 -12.37
CA ALA A 14 -10.03 -22.18 -12.35
C ALA A 14 -9.48 -21.16 -13.35
N GLN A 15 -10.03 -21.12 -14.57
CA GLN A 15 -9.65 -20.13 -15.59
C GLN A 15 -9.96 -18.70 -15.15
N ALA A 16 -11.13 -18.47 -14.55
CA ALA A 16 -11.50 -17.15 -14.02
C ALA A 16 -10.54 -16.69 -12.91
N GLU A 17 -10.16 -17.57 -11.98
CA GLU A 17 -9.19 -17.23 -10.93
C GLU A 17 -7.79 -16.96 -11.49
N ILE A 18 -7.34 -17.73 -12.48
CA ILE A 18 -6.06 -17.50 -13.16
C ILE A 18 -6.07 -16.12 -13.84
N ALA A 19 -7.12 -15.81 -14.59
CA ALA A 19 -7.26 -14.52 -15.26
C ALA A 19 -7.23 -13.36 -14.26
N LEU A 20 -7.88 -13.52 -13.11
CA LEU A 20 -7.91 -12.51 -12.06
C LEU A 20 -6.53 -12.33 -11.41
N ARG A 21 -5.78 -13.41 -11.16
CA ARG A 21 -4.39 -13.33 -10.69
C ARG A 21 -3.46 -12.68 -11.73
N GLN A 22 -3.64 -12.99 -13.01
CA GLN A 22 -2.90 -12.35 -14.10
C GLN A 22 -3.19 -10.84 -14.16
N HIS A 23 -4.45 -10.43 -13.99
CA HIS A 23 -4.80 -9.02 -13.90
C HIS A 23 -4.11 -8.32 -12.72
N VAL A 24 -4.06 -8.94 -11.54
CA VAL A 24 -3.35 -8.37 -10.38
C VAL A 24 -1.85 -8.27 -10.62
N LEU A 25 -1.24 -9.26 -11.26
CA LEU A 25 0.19 -9.21 -11.63
C LEU A 25 0.48 -8.13 -12.68
N PHE A 26 -0.41 -7.96 -13.65
CA PHE A 26 -0.33 -6.90 -14.63
C PHE A 26 -0.44 -5.52 -13.97
N SER A 27 -1.41 -5.34 -13.06
CA SER A 27 -1.59 -4.06 -12.37
C SER A 27 -0.40 -3.66 -11.50
N MET A 28 0.35 -4.62 -10.96
CA MET A 28 1.61 -4.34 -10.22
C MET A 28 2.64 -3.60 -11.06
N GLN A 29 2.66 -3.79 -12.39
CA GLN A 29 3.62 -3.12 -13.27
C GLN A 29 3.38 -1.62 -13.37
N PHE A 30 2.18 -1.15 -13.03
CA PHE A 30 1.76 0.26 -13.07
C PHE A 30 1.84 0.93 -11.69
N GLU A 31 2.30 0.22 -10.67
CA GLU A 31 2.42 0.79 -9.34
C GLU A 31 3.62 1.73 -9.25
N PRO A 32 3.43 2.93 -8.67
CA PRO A 32 4.52 3.81 -8.36
C PRO A 32 5.30 3.31 -7.13
N SER A 33 6.58 3.66 -7.08
CA SER A 33 7.44 3.42 -5.93
C SER A 33 7.86 4.77 -5.36
N PHE A 34 7.84 4.88 -4.03
CA PHE A 34 8.08 6.14 -3.35
C PHE A 34 9.31 6.08 -2.46
N ASN A 35 9.93 7.22 -2.28
CA ASN A 35 10.91 7.49 -1.24
C ASN A 35 10.44 8.69 -0.41
N VAL A 36 10.73 8.68 0.88
CA VAL A 36 10.33 9.73 1.81
C VAL A 36 11.55 10.32 2.48
N ARG A 37 11.54 11.64 2.68
CA ARG A 37 12.60 12.36 3.38
C ARG A 37 12.00 13.36 4.34
N LEU A 38 12.57 13.46 5.54
CA LEU A 38 12.18 14.46 6.54
C LEU A 38 13.30 15.47 6.69
N GLU A 39 13.03 16.73 6.38
CA GLU A 39 13.99 17.83 6.53
C GLU A 39 13.31 19.01 7.23
N GLN A 40 13.90 19.47 8.34
CA GLN A 40 13.44 20.67 9.06
C GLN A 40 11.93 20.67 9.37
N GLY A 41 11.36 19.50 9.64
CA GLY A 41 9.92 19.35 9.90
C GLY A 41 9.03 19.33 8.65
N ILE A 42 9.59 19.22 7.44
CA ILE A 42 8.84 19.03 6.19
C ILE A 42 9.05 17.59 5.72
N LEU A 43 7.94 16.88 5.48
CA LEU A 43 7.94 15.54 4.90
C LEU A 43 7.85 15.65 3.39
N TYR A 44 8.91 15.26 2.70
CA TYR A 44 8.98 15.15 1.25
C TYR A 44 8.66 13.73 0.79
N LEU A 45 7.90 13.64 -0.28
CA LEU A 45 7.62 12.41 -1.00
C LEU A 45 8.19 12.54 -2.41
N LYS A 46 9.08 11.62 -2.76
CA LYS A 46 9.67 11.50 -4.08
C LYS A 46 9.17 10.24 -4.75
N ASN A 47 8.67 10.36 -5.97
CA ASN A 47 8.41 9.20 -6.80
C ASN A 47 9.72 8.73 -7.43
N VAL A 48 10.17 7.52 -7.12
CA VAL A 48 11.43 6.93 -7.64
C VAL A 48 11.18 5.94 -8.79
N SER A 49 9.90 5.71 -9.13
CA SER A 49 9.53 4.80 -10.20
C SER A 49 9.37 5.49 -11.55
N LYS A 50 9.17 4.69 -12.59
CA LYS A 50 8.81 5.16 -13.94
C LYS A 50 7.32 5.48 -14.08
N ASN A 51 6.49 5.06 -13.12
CA ASN A 51 5.05 5.22 -13.16
C ASN A 51 4.63 6.48 -12.41
N SER A 52 3.65 7.21 -12.93
CA SER A 52 3.12 8.40 -12.24
C SER A 52 2.13 8.01 -11.15
N ALA A 53 2.07 8.79 -10.07
CA ALA A 53 1.04 8.68 -9.05
C ALA A 53 0.11 9.89 -9.14
N TYR A 54 -1.19 9.64 -9.16
CA TYR A 54 -2.21 10.69 -9.27
C TYR A 54 -2.94 10.88 -7.96
N ASN A 55 -3.52 12.07 -7.76
CA ASN A 55 -4.34 12.38 -6.59
C ASN A 55 -3.68 11.94 -5.29
N VAL A 56 -2.44 12.34 -5.06
CA VAL A 56 -1.69 11.97 -3.85
C VAL A 56 -2.09 12.90 -2.71
N PHE A 57 -2.55 12.35 -1.59
CA PHE A 57 -2.94 13.12 -0.41
C PHE A 57 -2.88 12.29 0.89
N ILE A 58 -2.87 12.98 2.03
CA ILE A 58 -2.96 12.34 3.35
C ILE A 58 -4.40 11.99 3.65
N GLY A 59 -4.66 10.71 3.95
CA GLY A 59 -5.98 10.28 4.42
C GLY A 59 -6.13 10.41 5.91
N ARG A 60 -5.25 9.74 6.66
CA ARG A 60 -5.30 9.71 8.12
C ARG A 60 -3.92 9.68 8.72
N ILE A 61 -3.86 10.08 9.98
CA ILE A 61 -2.67 10.05 10.81
C ILE A 61 -2.97 9.13 11.97
N LEU A 62 -2.10 8.15 12.19
CA LEU A 62 -2.24 7.11 13.18
C LEU A 62 -1.27 7.37 14.33
N ASN A 63 -1.73 7.15 15.56
CA ASN A 63 -0.89 7.20 16.74
C ASN A 63 0.00 5.94 16.84
N SER A 64 0.88 5.91 17.85
CA SER A 64 1.72 4.74 18.18
C SER A 64 0.94 3.44 18.41
N SER A 65 -0.35 3.53 18.76
CA SER A 65 -1.25 2.37 18.92
C SER A 65 -1.98 1.98 17.63
N GLY A 66 -1.66 2.61 16.49
CA GLY A 66 -2.30 2.36 15.19
C GLY A 66 -3.73 2.92 15.07
N LYS A 67 -4.20 3.72 16.03
CA LYS A 67 -5.53 4.33 16.01
C LYS A 67 -5.49 5.68 15.29
N PRO A 68 -6.48 5.99 14.44
CA PRO A 68 -6.55 7.26 13.75
C PRO A 68 -6.77 8.43 14.73
N LEU A 69 -6.01 9.50 14.55
CA LEU A 69 -6.26 10.76 15.23
C LEU A 69 -7.43 11.49 14.56
N PRO A 70 -8.32 12.10 15.35
CA PRO A 70 -9.39 12.92 14.80
C PRO A 70 -8.83 14.15 14.06
N PRO A 71 -9.46 14.57 12.94
CA PRO A 71 -9.02 15.72 12.13
C PRO A 71 -8.71 16.99 12.92
N ASP A 72 -9.50 17.28 13.95
CA ASP A 72 -9.36 18.51 14.73
C ASP A 72 -8.09 18.56 15.58
N LYS A 73 -7.53 17.39 15.93
CA LYS A 73 -6.28 17.29 16.68
C LYS A 73 -5.09 17.44 15.73
N TRP A 74 -5.02 16.60 14.70
CA TRP A 74 -3.83 16.59 13.86
C TRP A 74 -3.72 17.80 12.92
N LYS A 75 -4.83 18.45 12.52
CA LYS A 75 -4.79 19.74 11.78
C LYS A 75 -4.11 20.86 12.58
N LYS A 76 -4.12 20.78 13.92
CA LYS A 76 -3.42 21.76 14.76
C LYS A 76 -1.91 21.59 14.68
N GLU A 77 -1.43 20.35 14.55
CA GLU A 77 -0.02 19.99 14.59
C GLU A 77 0.63 19.88 13.21
N ILE A 78 -0.17 19.54 12.18
CA ILE A 78 0.32 19.18 10.85
C ILE A 78 -0.41 20.03 9.82
N HIS A 79 0.35 20.83 9.08
CA HIS A 79 -0.14 21.53 7.91
C HIS A 79 0.01 20.64 6.69
N THR A 80 -1.11 20.30 6.07
CA THR A 80 -1.12 19.45 4.87
C THR A 80 -1.27 20.30 3.63
N LYS A 81 -0.49 19.99 2.59
CA LYS A 81 -0.76 20.57 1.28
C LYS A 81 -2.07 19.99 0.72
N ARG A 82 -2.69 20.73 -0.19
CA ARG A 82 -3.83 20.24 -0.98
C ARG A 82 -3.44 18.95 -1.72
N VAL A 83 -4.46 18.26 -2.24
CA VAL A 83 -4.28 17.09 -3.12
C VAL A 83 -3.27 17.41 -4.22
N ILE A 84 -2.22 16.60 -4.29
CA ILE A 84 -1.21 16.66 -5.34
C ILE A 84 -1.80 15.93 -6.54
N ALA A 85 -2.24 16.68 -7.55
CA ALA A 85 -2.95 16.12 -8.70
C ALA A 85 -2.11 15.07 -9.45
N ASN A 86 -0.81 15.34 -9.64
CA ASN A 86 0.12 14.43 -10.30
C ASN A 86 1.50 14.52 -9.64
N LEU A 87 2.08 13.35 -9.37
CA LEU A 87 3.45 13.15 -8.94
C LEU A 87 4.18 12.32 -9.99
N ALA A 88 4.84 13.02 -10.91
CA ALA A 88 5.53 12.44 -12.05
C ALA A 88 6.78 11.62 -11.62
N PRO A 89 7.33 10.78 -12.51
CA PRO A 89 8.57 10.06 -12.26
C PRO A 89 9.70 11.00 -11.84
N ASN A 90 10.46 10.61 -10.80
CA ASN A 90 11.56 11.39 -10.21
C ASN A 90 11.18 12.75 -9.61
N GLN A 91 9.89 13.10 -9.58
CA GLN A 91 9.41 14.32 -8.97
C GLN A 91 9.34 14.17 -7.45
N GLU A 92 9.72 15.24 -6.75
CA GLU A 92 9.63 15.35 -5.29
C GLU A 92 8.68 16.49 -4.90
N VAL A 93 7.83 16.23 -3.93
CA VAL A 93 6.85 17.20 -3.43
C VAL A 93 6.77 17.12 -1.90
N ALA A 94 6.70 18.29 -1.26
CA ALA A 94 6.39 18.37 0.17
C ALA A 94 4.94 17.95 0.43
N LEU A 95 4.75 16.91 1.23
CA LEU A 95 3.48 16.26 1.53
C LEU A 95 2.80 16.91 2.73
N CYS A 96 3.57 17.18 3.80
CA CYS A 96 3.11 17.94 4.95
C CYS A 96 4.26 18.68 5.66
N THR A 97 3.88 19.68 6.45
CA THR A 97 4.77 20.43 7.34
C THR A 97 4.30 20.28 8.77
N PHE A 98 5.21 19.86 9.64
CA PHE A 98 5.01 19.71 11.07
C PHE A 98 5.27 21.04 11.78
N LYS A 99 4.33 21.51 12.60
CA LYS A 99 4.54 22.73 13.41
C LYS A 99 5.50 22.50 14.57
N HIS A 100 5.38 21.33 15.20
CA HIS A 100 6.24 20.89 16.30
C HIS A 100 6.84 19.53 15.94
N PRO A 101 7.98 19.49 15.23
CA PRO A 101 8.57 18.23 14.78
C PRO A 101 8.99 17.32 15.94
N GLU A 102 9.41 17.89 17.07
CA GLU A 102 9.91 17.16 18.23
C GLU A 102 8.83 16.32 18.94
N SER A 103 7.60 16.83 19.06
CA SER A 103 6.50 16.07 19.68
C SER A 103 6.08 14.89 18.82
N ILE A 104 6.13 15.05 17.49
CA ILE A 104 5.70 14.03 16.53
C ILE A 104 6.68 12.86 16.47
N ILE A 105 7.98 13.15 16.57
CA ILE A 105 9.03 12.12 16.66
C ILE A 105 8.88 11.33 17.97
N LYS A 106 8.60 12.01 19.10
CA LYS A 106 8.40 11.35 20.40
C LYS A 106 7.19 10.42 20.42
N GLU A 107 6.08 10.82 19.80
CA GLU A 107 4.83 10.06 19.81
C GLU A 107 4.76 8.96 18.74
N LYS A 108 5.77 8.84 17.86
CA LYS A 108 5.88 7.81 16.81
C LYS A 108 4.63 7.70 15.93
N PHE A 109 4.25 8.82 15.34
CA PHE A 109 3.10 8.84 14.43
C PHE A 109 3.38 8.11 13.12
N SER A 110 2.32 7.58 12.53
CA SER A 110 2.33 7.05 11.16
C SER A 110 1.36 7.84 10.29
N ILE A 111 1.71 8.09 9.05
CA ILE A 111 0.89 8.86 8.10
C ILE A 111 0.44 7.94 6.99
N GLU A 112 -0.86 7.75 6.86
CA GLU A 112 -1.43 7.03 5.72
C GLU A 112 -1.64 8.00 4.56
N THR A 113 -0.98 7.68 3.45
CA THR A 113 -1.04 8.43 2.21
C THR A 113 -1.82 7.61 1.18
N LEU A 114 -2.75 8.27 0.50
CA LEU A 114 -3.51 7.71 -0.59
C LEU A 114 -3.00 8.25 -1.91
N TYR A 115 -3.11 7.43 -2.95
CA TYR A 115 -2.81 7.79 -4.33
C TYR A 115 -3.67 6.95 -5.28
N SER A 116 -3.81 7.41 -6.52
CA SER A 116 -4.36 6.64 -7.63
C SER A 116 -3.21 6.21 -8.55
N ASN A 117 -3.16 4.94 -8.93
CA ASN A 117 -2.18 4.46 -9.91
C ASN A 117 -2.59 4.86 -11.34
N GLN A 118 -1.80 4.48 -12.35
CA GLN A 118 -2.10 4.80 -13.76
C GLN A 118 -3.38 4.14 -14.29
N LEU A 119 -3.86 3.09 -13.62
CA LEU A 119 -5.11 2.42 -13.94
C LEU A 119 -6.33 3.05 -13.24
N GLY A 120 -6.12 4.11 -12.44
CA GLY A 120 -7.17 4.76 -11.66
C GLY A 120 -7.57 4.00 -10.39
N GLU A 121 -6.83 2.96 -10.00
CA GLU A 121 -7.09 2.24 -8.76
C GLU A 121 -6.58 3.05 -7.57
N LEU A 122 -7.46 3.25 -6.58
CA LEU A 122 -7.09 3.90 -5.33
C LEU A 122 -6.25 2.94 -4.47
N ARG A 123 -5.09 3.42 -4.04
CA ARG A 123 -4.09 2.67 -3.27
C ARG A 123 -3.64 3.47 -2.07
N THR A 124 -3.16 2.74 -1.06
CA THR A 124 -2.67 3.34 0.17
C THR A 124 -1.29 2.82 0.53
N PHE A 125 -0.52 3.64 1.22
CA PHE A 125 0.70 3.24 1.90
C PHE A 125 0.86 4.04 3.18
N LEU A 126 1.61 3.48 4.11
CA LEU A 126 1.81 4.04 5.42
C LEU A 126 3.26 4.46 5.60
N ILE A 127 3.47 5.72 5.97
CA ILE A 127 4.77 6.29 6.27
C ILE A 127 4.94 6.23 7.79
N GLN A 128 5.90 5.44 8.26
CA GLN A 128 6.26 5.36 9.67
C GLN A 128 7.49 6.22 9.94
N ILE A 129 7.34 7.12 10.91
CA ILE A 129 8.43 7.97 11.39
C ILE A 129 8.95 7.34 12.67
N LEU A 130 10.05 6.57 12.58
CA LEU A 130 10.70 6.01 13.75
C LEU A 130 11.70 7.00 14.35
N ASP A 131 12.47 7.64 13.48
CA ASP A 131 13.49 8.64 13.78
C ASP A 131 13.57 9.60 12.58
N PRO A 132 13.93 10.89 12.73
CA PRO A 132 14.20 11.77 11.59
C PRO A 132 15.12 11.17 10.51
N LEU A 133 16.03 10.27 10.86
CA LEU A 133 16.88 9.55 9.91
C LEU A 133 16.27 8.25 9.38
N PHE A 134 15.29 7.68 10.08
CA PHE A 134 14.70 6.37 9.77
C PHE A 134 13.19 6.49 9.51
N LEU A 135 12.87 6.64 8.24
CA LEU A 135 11.51 6.62 7.70
C LEU A 135 11.29 5.30 6.97
N SER A 136 10.17 4.64 7.23
CA SER A 136 9.78 3.44 6.50
C SER A 136 8.47 3.64 5.77
N ILE A 137 8.39 3.07 4.56
CA ILE A 137 7.16 3.01 3.78
C ILE A 137 6.66 1.57 3.84
N ILE A 138 5.45 1.41 4.38
CA ILE A 138 4.76 0.13 4.45
C ILE A 138 3.65 0.17 3.41
N PRO A 139 3.81 -0.50 2.26
CA PRO A 139 2.74 -0.59 1.28
C PRO A 139 1.61 -1.45 1.82
N GLU A 140 0.38 -1.17 1.38
CA GLU A 140 -0.76 -1.99 1.72
C GLU A 140 -0.57 -3.44 1.23
N LYS A 141 -0.83 -4.42 2.11
CA LYS A 141 -0.71 -5.83 1.77
C LYS A 141 -1.78 -6.21 0.75
N ARG A 142 -1.36 -6.63 -0.44
CA ARG A 142 -2.27 -7.23 -1.42
C ARG A 142 -2.72 -8.60 -0.95
N LYS A 143 -4.03 -8.84 -1.00
CA LYS A 143 -4.57 -10.20 -0.90
C LYS A 143 -4.42 -10.88 -2.26
N ASN A 144 -3.87 -12.09 -2.27
CA ASN A 144 -3.90 -12.93 -3.47
C ASN A 144 -5.37 -13.28 -3.75
N PRO A 145 -5.87 -12.98 -4.95
CA PRO A 145 -7.25 -13.28 -5.27
C PRO A 145 -7.44 -14.77 -5.60
N GLY A 146 -8.67 -15.23 -5.41
CA GLY A 146 -9.08 -16.62 -5.64
C GLY A 146 -9.13 -17.45 -4.36
N PHE A 147 -10.06 -18.39 -4.30
CA PHE A 147 -10.23 -19.32 -3.19
C PHE A 147 -9.61 -20.68 -3.52
N LEU A 148 -9.91 -21.20 -4.71
CA LEU A 148 -9.59 -22.55 -5.10
C LEU A 148 -8.08 -22.74 -5.30
N LEU A 149 -7.43 -21.83 -6.02
CA LEU A 149 -5.98 -21.88 -6.20
C LEU A 149 -5.22 -21.66 -4.89
N THR A 150 -5.71 -20.76 -4.03
CA THR A 150 -5.10 -20.49 -2.72
C THR A 150 -5.16 -21.73 -1.83
N LEU A 151 -6.29 -22.44 -1.84
CA LEU A 151 -6.46 -23.70 -1.11
C LEU A 151 -5.52 -24.80 -1.63
N PHE A 152 -5.31 -24.90 -2.95
CA PHE A 152 -4.34 -25.84 -3.50
C PHE A 152 -2.89 -25.49 -3.14
N GLU A 153 -2.53 -24.21 -3.11
CA GLU A 153 -1.22 -23.73 -2.65
C GLU A 153 -0.98 -24.09 -1.17
N ASP A 154 -1.99 -23.88 -0.32
CA ASP A 154 -1.92 -24.21 1.11
C ASP A 154 -1.76 -25.73 1.33
N ILE A 155 -2.52 -26.55 0.61
CA ILE A 155 -2.37 -28.02 0.65
C ILE A 155 -0.97 -28.42 0.19
N TYR A 156 -0.49 -27.86 -0.92
CA TYR A 156 0.85 -28.15 -1.44
C TYR A 156 1.95 -27.78 -0.42
N LEU A 157 1.84 -26.61 0.23
CA LEU A 157 2.76 -26.19 1.28
C LEU A 157 2.72 -27.13 2.49
N CYS A 158 1.53 -27.54 2.93
CA CYS A 158 1.36 -28.54 3.99
C CYS A 158 2.04 -29.87 3.64
N LEU A 159 1.81 -30.39 2.43
CA LEU A 159 2.43 -31.62 1.95
C LEU A 159 3.97 -31.50 1.89
N LYS A 160 4.47 -30.36 1.41
CA LYS A 160 5.91 -30.07 1.37
C LYS A 160 6.49 -30.02 2.78
N PHE A 161 5.84 -29.34 3.71
CA PHE A 161 6.27 -29.27 5.11
C PHE A 161 6.33 -30.64 5.78
N LEU A 162 5.33 -31.49 5.57
CA LEU A 162 5.33 -32.87 6.07
C LEU A 162 6.49 -33.70 5.48
N LYS A 163 6.86 -33.45 4.22
CA LYS A 163 8.00 -34.11 3.57
C LYS A 163 9.35 -33.67 4.15
N TYR A 164 9.53 -32.40 4.51
CA TYR A 164 10.78 -31.88 5.10
C TYR A 164 10.93 -32.18 6.60
N LYS A 165 9.85 -32.58 7.28
CA LYS A 165 9.86 -32.96 8.70
C LYS A 165 10.22 -34.44 8.93
N LYS A 166 10.27 -35.24 7.86
CA LYS A 166 10.84 -36.61 7.84
C LYS A 166 12.29 -36.56 7.41
#